data_AF-A0A9X2ZI75-F1
#
_entry.id   AF-A0A9X2ZI75-F1
#
_cell.length_a   1.000
_cell.length_b   1.000
_cell.length_c   1.000
_cell.angle_alpha   90.00
_cell.angle_beta   90.00
_cell.angle_gamma   90.00
#
_symmetry.space_group_name_H-M   'P 1'
#
loop_
_entity.id
_entity.type
_entity.pdbx_description
1 polymer ?
#
loop_
_entity_poly.entity_id
_entity_poly.type
_entity_poly.pdbx_seq_one_letter_code
_entity_poly.pdbx_strand_id
1 'polypeptide(L)'
;MKKELPQFHVEMCHPENKYGIEPVYDKIKTLEGSSASFPYGGSSGEWGSAHKRWTEQYGTPIGVDVTYYAGYEDTFYRLNVDFPVDTIVDLTKRFYSNYEDLENDEDLKEYVYERKPNQSVTYSEFGDIIFGFAPKGMVVVWLRYGATQKELGRYQ
;
A
#
# COMPACT_ATOMS: atom_id res chain seq x y z
N MET A 1 23.74 -9.28 -10.54
CA MET A 1 22.70 -8.23 -10.74
C MET A 1 22.45 -7.59 -9.38
N LYS A 2 22.51 -6.26 -9.26
CA LYS A 2 21.99 -5.60 -8.06
C LYS A 2 20.50 -5.93 -8.01
N LYS A 3 20.03 -6.48 -6.89
CA LYS A 3 18.59 -6.66 -6.67
C LYS A 3 18.01 -5.25 -6.60
N GLU A 4 17.24 -4.85 -7.61
CA GLU A 4 16.55 -3.56 -7.58
C GLU A 4 15.59 -3.57 -6.39
N LEU A 5 15.58 -2.47 -5.63
CA LEU A 5 14.69 -2.32 -4.49
C LEU A 5 13.25 -2.32 -5.00
N PRO A 6 12.28 -2.83 -4.20
CA PRO A 6 10.88 -2.67 -4.56
C PRO A 6 10.57 -1.19 -4.80
N GLN A 7 9.94 -0.91 -5.94
CA GLN A 7 9.42 0.40 -6.29
C GLN A 7 7.91 0.38 -6.05
N PHE A 8 7.38 1.43 -5.43
CA PHE A 8 5.95 1.52 -5.14
C PHE A 8 5.47 2.96 -5.03
N HIS A 9 4.17 3.18 -5.18
CA HIS A 9 3.53 4.44 -4.81
C HIS A 9 2.81 4.31 -3.48
N VAL A 10 2.54 5.45 -2.85
CA VAL A 10 1.76 5.52 -1.61
C VAL A 10 0.42 6.16 -1.93
N GLU A 11 -0.66 5.55 -1.44
CA GLU A 11 -2.00 6.12 -1.51
C GLU A 11 -2.55 6.36 -0.10
N MET A 12 -3.34 7.43 0.05
CA MET A 12 -4.09 7.73 1.26
C MET A 12 -5.57 7.84 0.94
N CYS A 13 -6.40 7.05 1.60
CA CYS A 13 -7.84 7.04 1.38
C CYS A 13 -8.63 7.06 2.68
N HIS A 14 -9.94 7.22 2.55
CA HIS A 14 -10.90 7.32 3.67
C HIS A 14 -12.24 6.71 3.24
N PRO A 15 -13.10 6.28 4.19
CA PRO A 15 -14.35 5.62 3.83
C PRO A 15 -15.39 6.56 3.19
N GLU A 16 -15.38 7.84 3.55
CA GLU A 16 -16.24 8.87 2.97
C GLU A 16 -15.53 10.24 3.04
N ASN A 17 -15.90 11.19 2.18
CA ASN A 17 -15.27 12.52 2.12
C ASN A 17 -15.28 13.29 3.46
N LYS A 18 -16.27 13.06 4.33
CA LYS A 18 -16.34 13.68 5.66
C LYS A 18 -15.22 13.20 6.60
N TYR A 19 -14.55 12.10 6.27
CA TYR A 19 -13.46 11.49 7.03
C TYR A 19 -12.07 11.82 6.48
N GLY A 20 -11.94 12.92 5.75
CA GLY A 20 -10.65 13.45 5.33
C GLY A 20 -9.70 13.69 6.50
N ILE A 21 -8.44 13.32 6.31
CA ILE A 21 -7.34 13.62 7.24
C ILE A 21 -6.29 14.50 6.58
N GLU A 22 -5.51 15.17 7.40
CA GLU A 22 -4.33 15.95 6.98
C GLU A 22 -3.07 15.37 7.63
N PRO A 23 -2.10 14.85 6.85
CA PRO A 23 -0.81 14.43 7.38
C PRO A 23 -0.03 15.61 7.97
N VAL A 24 0.53 15.42 9.15
CA VAL A 24 1.36 16.41 9.87
C VAL A 24 2.82 15.97 9.88
N TYR A 25 3.03 14.68 10.05
CA TYR A 25 4.34 14.03 9.98
C TYR A 25 4.15 12.63 9.41
N ASP A 26 5.06 12.19 8.57
CA ASP A 26 5.05 10.84 8.05
C ASP A 26 6.47 10.32 7.81
N LYS A 27 6.60 9.00 7.98
CA LYS A 27 7.76 8.23 7.59
C LYS A 27 7.35 6.78 7.37
N ILE A 28 7.56 6.27 6.17
CA ILE A 28 7.50 4.85 5.88
C ILE A 28 8.88 4.26 6.21
N LYS A 29 8.90 3.27 7.11
CA LYS A 29 10.11 2.55 7.49
C LYS A 29 10.39 1.53 6.38
N THR A 30 11.60 1.53 5.84
CA THR A 30 12.03 0.54 4.86
C THR A 30 13.10 -0.37 5.43
N LEU A 31 13.13 -1.63 4.99
CA LEU A 31 14.13 -2.60 5.44
C LEU A 31 15.56 -2.15 5.12
N GLU A 32 15.73 -1.48 3.98
CA GLU A 32 17.02 -1.04 3.46
C GLU A 32 17.44 0.35 4.00
N GLY A 33 16.58 0.98 4.81
CA GLY A 33 16.85 2.30 5.41
C GLY A 33 16.67 3.49 4.45
N SER A 34 16.15 3.27 3.23
CA SER A 34 15.73 4.34 2.33
C SER A 34 14.55 5.12 2.91
N SER A 35 14.49 6.43 2.62
CA SER A 35 13.36 7.25 3.04
C SER A 35 12.20 7.07 2.08
N ALA A 36 11.02 6.73 2.61
CA ALA A 36 9.76 6.75 1.89
C ALA A 36 8.72 7.57 2.68
N SER A 37 7.83 8.24 1.97
CA SER A 37 6.91 9.24 2.53
C SER A 37 5.54 9.21 1.85
N PHE A 38 4.57 9.82 2.53
CA PHE A 38 3.20 9.94 2.09
C PHE A 38 3.07 11.02 0.99
N PRO A 39 2.00 10.97 0.17
CA PRO A 39 1.69 12.03 -0.77
C PRO A 39 1.50 13.37 -0.06
N TYR A 40 1.89 14.47 -0.70
CA TYR A 40 1.55 15.80 -0.20
C TYR A 40 0.04 16.06 -0.36
N GLY A 41 -0.63 16.42 0.74
CA GLY A 41 -2.07 16.69 0.79
C GLY A 41 -2.84 15.75 1.71
N GLY A 42 -4.16 15.93 1.81
CA GLY A 42 -5.03 15.07 2.61
C GLY A 42 -5.35 13.73 1.93
N SER A 43 -5.95 12.81 2.68
CA SER A 43 -6.52 11.59 2.11
C SER A 43 -7.65 11.89 1.13
N SER A 44 -7.85 11.03 0.14
CA SER A 44 -8.95 11.19 -0.84
C SER A 44 -9.36 9.86 -1.48
N GLY A 45 -10.40 9.89 -2.30
CA GLY A 45 -10.91 8.72 -3.01
C GLY A 45 -11.82 7.85 -2.14
N GLU A 46 -11.84 6.56 -2.42
CA GLU A 46 -12.73 5.57 -1.84
C GLU A 46 -11.96 4.62 -0.93
N TRP A 47 -12.69 3.86 -0.10
CA TRP A 47 -12.05 2.95 0.85
C TRP A 47 -11.20 1.89 0.13
N GLY A 48 -9.89 1.91 0.40
CA GLY A 48 -8.93 1.05 -0.26
C GLY A 48 -8.40 1.57 -1.60
N SER A 49 -8.76 2.78 -2.06
CA SER A 49 -8.24 3.36 -3.30
C SER A 49 -8.35 4.89 -3.36
N ALA A 50 -7.22 5.59 -3.42
CA ALA A 50 -7.21 7.03 -3.67
C ALA A 50 -7.34 7.39 -5.16
N HIS A 51 -7.05 6.42 -6.05
CA HIS A 51 -6.88 6.64 -7.50
C HIS A 51 -5.84 7.71 -7.86
N LYS A 52 -4.97 8.05 -6.89
CA LYS A 52 -3.94 9.07 -7.02
C LYS A 52 -2.63 8.48 -6.51
N ARG A 53 -1.68 8.37 -7.42
CA ARG A 53 -0.31 7.95 -7.12
C ARG A 53 0.54 9.18 -6.83
N TRP A 54 1.34 9.09 -5.79
CA TRP A 54 2.42 10.04 -5.53
C TRP A 54 3.69 9.65 -6.29
N THR A 55 4.75 10.45 -6.19
CA THR A 55 6.10 10.08 -6.68
C THR A 55 6.49 8.69 -6.19
N GLU A 56 7.14 7.93 -7.07
CA GLU A 56 7.68 6.61 -6.76
C GLU A 56 8.56 6.64 -5.50
N GLN A 57 8.33 5.67 -4.62
CA GLN A 57 9.11 5.39 -3.42
C GLN A 57 9.89 4.09 -3.64
N TYR A 58 10.96 3.90 -2.87
CA TYR A 58 11.87 2.76 -3.05
C TYR A 58 12.20 2.10 -1.71
N GLY A 59 12.28 0.78 -1.71
CA GLY A 59 12.60 -0.05 -0.55
C GLY A 59 11.43 -0.96 -0.13
N THR A 60 11.70 -1.88 0.77
CA THR A 60 10.72 -2.83 1.30
C THR A 60 9.98 -2.18 2.49
N PRO A 61 8.69 -1.81 2.40
CA PRO A 61 8.00 -1.03 3.43
C PRO A 61 7.63 -1.89 4.63
N ILE A 62 8.42 -1.82 5.70
CA ILE A 62 8.31 -2.65 6.91
C ILE A 62 7.63 -1.95 8.08
N GLY A 63 7.06 -0.77 7.88
CA GLY A 63 6.30 -0.08 8.93
C GLY A 63 6.06 1.38 8.62
N VAL A 64 5.41 2.07 9.55
CA VAL A 64 5.06 3.48 9.42
C VAL A 64 5.15 4.19 10.77
N ASP A 65 5.59 5.45 10.75
CA ASP A 65 5.38 6.43 11.83
C ASP A 65 4.70 7.65 11.21
N VAL A 66 3.42 7.84 11.52
CA VAL A 66 2.59 8.91 10.95
C VAL A 66 1.81 9.61 12.05
N THR A 67 1.77 10.94 11.98
CA THR A 67 0.89 11.79 12.77
C THR A 67 -0.03 12.54 11.81
N TYR A 68 -1.32 12.52 12.08
CA TYR A 68 -2.32 13.15 11.22
C TYR A 68 -3.41 13.82 12.05
N TYR A 69 -3.98 14.88 11.51
CA TYR A 69 -5.14 15.56 12.07
C TYR A 69 -6.42 15.03 11.42
N ALA A 70 -7.37 14.61 12.25
CA ALA A 70 -8.71 14.20 11.86
C ALA A 70 -9.70 15.31 12.20
N GLY A 71 -9.95 16.23 11.25
CA GLY A 71 -10.81 17.39 11.48
C GLY A 71 -12.26 17.05 11.86
N TYR A 72 -12.74 15.86 11.47
CA TYR A 72 -14.06 15.37 11.83
C TYR A 72 -14.20 14.91 13.30
N GLU A 73 -13.08 14.68 13.99
CA GLU A 73 -13.00 14.35 15.41
C GLU A 73 -12.27 15.45 16.21
N ASP A 74 -11.82 16.52 15.55
CA ASP A 74 -10.95 17.57 16.09
C ASP A 74 -9.78 17.01 16.92
N THR A 75 -9.13 15.96 16.39
CA THR A 75 -8.15 15.18 17.15
C THR A 75 -6.92 14.87 16.31
N PHE A 76 -5.75 14.89 16.95
CA PHE A 76 -4.52 14.36 16.37
C PHE A 76 -4.34 12.90 16.77
N TYR A 77 -4.08 12.06 15.77
CA TYR A 77 -3.73 10.67 15.96
C TYR A 77 -2.26 10.45 15.58
N ARG A 78 -1.61 9.50 16.28
CA ARG A 78 -0.29 9.02 15.91
C ARG A 78 -0.30 7.51 15.82
N LEU A 79 0.16 6.99 14.69
CA LEU A 79 0.40 5.57 14.47
C LEU A 79 1.89 5.36 14.26
N ASN A 80 2.52 4.57 15.14
CA ASN A 80 3.90 4.12 14.99
C ASN A 80 3.96 2.61 15.15
N VAL A 81 4.00 1.90 14.02
CA VAL A 81 3.94 0.44 13.99
C VAL A 81 4.98 -0.13 13.04
N ASP A 82 5.38 -1.36 13.31
CA ASP A 82 6.17 -2.19 12.42
C ASP A 82 5.26 -3.27 11.81
N PHE A 83 5.48 -3.57 10.54
CA PHE A 83 4.78 -4.62 9.82
C PHE A 83 5.53 -5.95 9.96
N PRO A 84 4.86 -7.10 9.78
CA PRO A 84 5.53 -8.39 9.76
C PRO A 84 6.53 -8.46 8.59
N VAL A 85 7.84 -8.38 8.91
CA VAL A 85 8.91 -8.23 7.91
C VAL A 85 8.88 -9.36 6.90
N ASP A 86 8.78 -10.61 7.35
CA ASP A 86 8.76 -11.78 6.47
C ASP A 86 7.57 -11.75 5.50
N THR A 87 6.40 -11.29 5.99
CA THR A 87 5.20 -11.15 5.17
C THR A 87 5.38 -10.08 4.10
N ILE A 88 5.89 -8.90 4.43
CA ILE A 88 6.15 -7.84 3.45
C ILE A 88 7.21 -8.30 2.42
N VAL A 89 8.30 -8.89 2.88
CA VAL A 89 9.39 -9.36 2.01
C VAL A 89 8.89 -10.42 1.03
N ASP A 90 7.97 -11.27 1.44
CA ASP A 90 7.33 -12.26 0.58
C ASP A 90 6.32 -11.60 -0.37
N LEU A 91 5.39 -10.80 0.14
CA LEU A 91 4.36 -10.12 -0.64
C LEU A 91 4.96 -9.21 -1.74
N THR A 92 6.04 -8.49 -1.45
CA THR A 92 6.71 -7.61 -2.42
C THR A 92 7.43 -8.36 -3.55
N LYS A 93 7.63 -9.68 -3.42
CA LYS A 93 8.23 -10.53 -4.48
C LYS A 93 7.19 -11.24 -5.35
N ARG A 94 5.92 -11.23 -4.94
CA ARG A 94 4.84 -11.92 -5.66
C ARG A 94 4.36 -11.06 -6.82
N PHE A 95 4.06 -11.72 -7.92
CA PHE A 95 3.27 -11.17 -9.01
C PHE A 95 1.89 -11.82 -8.93
N TYR A 96 0.85 -11.04 -8.69
CA TYR A 96 -0.52 -11.54 -8.59
C TYR A 96 -1.19 -11.55 -9.95
N SER A 97 -1.96 -12.61 -10.23
CA SER A 97 -2.77 -12.66 -11.44
C SER A 97 -3.84 -11.56 -11.40
N ASN A 98 -4.16 -11.00 -12.56
CA ASN A 98 -5.28 -10.10 -12.73
C ASN A 98 -6.57 -10.93 -12.75
N TYR A 99 -7.53 -10.56 -11.89
CA TYR A 99 -8.74 -11.36 -11.62
C TYR A 99 -9.57 -11.70 -12.86
N GLU A 100 -9.55 -10.87 -13.91
CA GLU A 100 -10.30 -11.11 -15.15
C GLU A 100 -9.83 -12.37 -15.93
N ASP A 101 -8.57 -12.80 -15.73
CA ASP A 101 -8.03 -13.96 -16.43
C ASP A 101 -8.25 -15.27 -15.64
N LEU A 102 -8.28 -15.22 -14.30
CA LEU A 102 -8.39 -16.41 -13.43
C LEU A 102 -9.72 -17.18 -13.59
N GLU A 103 -10.80 -16.47 -13.91
CA GLU A 103 -12.11 -17.11 -14.14
C GLU A 103 -12.17 -17.83 -15.48
N ASN A 104 -11.24 -17.55 -16.40
CA ASN A 104 -11.27 -18.00 -17.79
C ASN A 104 -10.18 -19.05 -18.12
N ASP A 105 -9.25 -19.30 -17.20
CA ASP A 105 -8.13 -20.25 -17.39
C ASP A 105 -7.77 -20.94 -16.06
N GLU A 106 -8.12 -22.23 -15.94
CA GLU A 106 -7.90 -23.06 -14.75
C GLU A 106 -6.41 -23.32 -14.44
N ASP A 107 -5.50 -23.07 -15.41
CA ASP A 107 -4.06 -23.25 -15.22
C ASP A 107 -3.38 -21.99 -14.61
N LEU A 108 -4.11 -20.88 -14.49
CA LEU A 108 -3.59 -19.65 -13.87
C LEU A 108 -3.55 -19.77 -12.35
N LYS A 109 -2.39 -19.42 -11.78
CA LYS A 109 -2.20 -19.38 -10.34
C LYS A 109 -2.59 -18.00 -9.81
N GLU A 110 -3.02 -17.95 -8.54
CA GLU A 110 -3.30 -16.67 -7.87
C GLU A 110 -2.08 -15.74 -7.91
N TYR A 111 -0.87 -16.29 -7.72
CA TYR A 111 0.38 -15.56 -7.84
C TYR A 111 1.54 -16.46 -8.28
N VAL A 112 2.59 -15.81 -8.80
CA VAL A 112 3.89 -16.41 -9.13
C VAL A 112 5.03 -15.59 -8.52
N TYR A 113 6.21 -16.18 -8.37
CA TYR A 113 7.42 -15.46 -7.93
C TYR A 113 8.31 -15.02 -9.09
N GLU A 114 8.09 -15.59 -10.28
CA GLU A 114 8.82 -15.26 -11.49
C GLU A 114 7.80 -15.08 -12.62
N ARG A 115 7.83 -13.91 -13.24
CA ARG A 115 6.95 -13.54 -14.35
C ARG A 115 7.74 -13.59 -15.66
N LYS A 116 7.26 -14.34 -16.65
CA LYS A 116 7.87 -14.31 -18.00
C LYS A 116 7.58 -12.96 -18.68
N PRO A 117 8.45 -12.47 -19.57
CA PRO A 117 8.25 -11.16 -20.22
C PRO A 117 6.90 -10.98 -20.92
N ASN A 118 6.33 -12.05 -21.47
CA ASN A 118 5.02 -12.04 -22.15
C ASN A 118 3.81 -12.13 -21.21
N GLN A 119 4.04 -12.24 -19.89
CA GLN A 119 2.98 -12.36 -18.87
C GLN A 119 2.77 -11.07 -18.08
N SER A 120 3.32 -9.93 -18.53
CA SER A 120 3.20 -8.63 -17.85
C SER A 120 1.76 -8.14 -17.71
N VAL A 121 0.88 -8.52 -18.64
CA VAL A 121 -0.56 -8.20 -18.61
C VAL A 121 -1.36 -9.18 -17.75
N THR A 122 -0.85 -10.40 -17.55
CA THR A 122 -1.54 -11.45 -16.78
C THR A 122 -1.21 -11.33 -15.29
N TYR A 123 0.07 -11.10 -14.97
CA TYR A 123 0.53 -11.00 -13.58
C TYR A 123 1.07 -9.60 -13.30
N SER A 124 0.47 -8.93 -12.33
CA SER A 124 0.86 -7.60 -11.86
C SER A 124 1.82 -7.70 -10.68
N GLU A 125 2.87 -6.88 -10.70
CA GLU A 125 3.81 -6.76 -9.58
C GLU A 125 3.28 -5.85 -8.48
N PHE A 126 3.94 -5.87 -7.32
CA PHE A 126 3.66 -4.91 -6.26
C PHE A 126 3.91 -3.49 -6.77
N GLY A 127 2.87 -2.64 -6.70
CA GLY A 127 2.93 -1.30 -7.28
C GLY A 127 2.52 -0.20 -6.31
N ASP A 128 1.63 -0.47 -5.35
CA ASP A 128 1.13 0.57 -4.44
C ASP A 128 0.96 0.02 -3.01
N ILE A 129 1.30 0.82 -2.00
CA ILE A 129 0.89 0.62 -0.60
C ILE A 129 -0.17 1.67 -0.26
N ILE A 130 -1.26 1.23 0.36
CA ILE A 130 -2.46 2.05 0.56
C ILE A 130 -2.74 2.14 2.04
N PHE A 131 -2.87 3.37 2.54
CA PHE A 131 -3.27 3.66 3.92
C PHE A 131 -4.70 4.19 3.93
N GLY A 132 -5.61 3.41 4.50
CA GLY A 132 -7.00 3.80 4.72
C GLY A 132 -7.18 4.33 6.12
N PHE A 133 -7.46 5.62 6.24
CA PHE A 133 -7.73 6.29 7.50
C PHE A 133 -9.22 6.27 7.82
N ALA A 134 -9.56 5.84 9.02
CA ALA A 134 -10.94 5.70 9.49
C ALA A 134 -11.11 6.33 10.88
N PRO A 135 -12.36 6.58 11.31
CA PRO A 135 -12.64 7.18 12.62
C PRO A 135 -11.99 6.46 13.79
N LYS A 136 -11.77 7.19 14.88
CA LYS A 136 -11.13 6.71 16.12
C LYS A 136 -9.66 6.31 15.94
N GLY A 137 -8.99 6.86 14.94
CA GLY A 137 -7.57 6.63 14.70
C GLY A 137 -7.21 5.32 14.00
N MET A 138 -8.19 4.58 13.49
CA MET A 138 -7.94 3.31 12.80
C MET A 138 -7.28 3.54 11.45
N VAL A 139 -6.25 2.75 11.15
CA VAL A 139 -5.59 2.73 9.85
C VAL A 139 -5.54 1.31 9.32
N VAL A 140 -6.04 1.09 8.11
CA VAL A 140 -5.93 -0.18 7.40
C VAL A 140 -4.89 -0.06 6.30
N VAL A 141 -4.03 -1.06 6.16
CA VAL A 141 -2.95 -1.06 5.18
C VAL A 141 -3.18 -2.16 4.15
N TRP A 142 -3.05 -1.82 2.87
CA TRP A 142 -3.10 -2.80 1.78
C TRP A 142 -1.88 -2.70 0.87
N LEU A 143 -1.53 -3.82 0.24
CA LEU A 143 -0.61 -3.88 -0.90
C LEU A 143 -1.43 -4.14 -2.17
N ARG A 144 -1.16 -3.38 -3.22
CA ARG A 144 -1.86 -3.45 -4.51
C ARG A 144 -0.93 -3.92 -5.64
N TYR A 145 -1.52 -4.73 -6.50
CA TYR A 145 -0.94 -5.43 -7.64
C TYR A 145 -1.89 -5.31 -8.83
N GLY A 146 -1.84 -4.19 -9.55
CA GLY A 146 -2.83 -3.90 -10.60
C GLY A 146 -4.24 -3.87 -10.01
N ALA A 147 -5.13 -4.77 -10.46
CA ALA A 147 -6.49 -4.91 -9.95
C ALA A 147 -6.59 -5.69 -8.62
N THR A 148 -5.52 -6.39 -8.22
CA THR A 148 -5.52 -7.22 -7.01
C THR A 148 -5.04 -6.42 -5.81
N GLN A 149 -5.74 -6.56 -4.67
CA GLN A 149 -5.38 -5.91 -3.42
C GLN A 149 -5.38 -6.90 -2.26
N LYS A 150 -4.35 -6.85 -1.41
CA LYS A 150 -4.20 -7.71 -0.22
C LYS A 150 -4.10 -6.85 1.03
N GLU A 151 -5.02 -7.08 1.98
CA GLU A 151 -4.99 -6.41 3.30
C GLU A 151 -3.81 -6.97 4.10
N LEU A 152 -2.93 -6.08 4.54
CA LEU A 152 -1.82 -6.41 5.42
C LEU A 152 -2.28 -6.49 6.87
N GLY A 153 -3.13 -5.54 7.28
CA GLY A 153 -3.64 -5.48 8.63
C GLY A 153 -4.31 -4.15 8.97
N ARG A 154 -4.80 -4.09 10.20
CA ARG A 154 -5.49 -2.95 10.80
C ARG A 154 -4.76 -2.54 12.06
N TYR A 155 -4.53 -1.25 12.22
CA TYR A 155 -3.69 -0.69 13.26
C TYR A 155 -4.38 0.53 13.91
N GLN A 156 -4.01 0.82 15.16
CA GLN A 156 -4.48 1.96 15.93
C GLN A 156 -3.44 2.30 17.00
#